data_AF-A0A9Q4CZ62-F1
#
_entry.id   AF-A0A9Q4CZ62-F1
#
_cell.length_a   1.000
_cell.length_b   1.000
_cell.length_c   1.000
_cell.angle_alpha   90.00
_cell.angle_beta   90.00
_cell.angle_gamma   90.00
#
_symmetry.space_group_name_H-M   'P 1'
#
loop_
_entity.id
_entity.type
_entity.pdbx_description
1 polymer ?
#
loop_
_entity_poly.entity_id
_entity_poly.type
_entity_poly.pdbx_seq_one_letter_code
_entity_poly.pdbx_strand_id
1 'polypeptide(L)'
;MSGGDRIESNVLSMVSRLKTPDATAPLSHQVEHRLAAGIAIGLLQQGQRLPSETIVARIFGVSPVTLRQALDRLRARGLVRTRTGRHGGTVFTPDPQQLDTMAREELTAMSLGDIDDLGGQVATVLAACARRAAATCDEHEIEALGEAARATLAADPMGVRRAHMLLAVKLASTSRSEGLMEMALPLAGELQALSWHGPQAAGFGEQLSATCGELVAAIAAADVTRAQEITHRYAESLRSALMTARAGLYAEAAATDDGGVPGMAHRLEGLHRRLGAVRSALDGLDPAEASGESGPGVVDQLLRTAAEEDAELVRGAGIAFAPGLLRDQPLWLNWWDGEEPRELRFKAHTFNVAALRYYDYTRMPWFRQPLALGRLCAYGPYLDQGGIDRVTVTVGIPVSGTVFRGSVIGADLRMDGLEAALFSGREAVDPRAGAALVNAEGRVIVGSLPGCVPGTRLPGGAGFTREPLRGADPGVEALGWSVWRKTD
;
A
#
# COMPACT_ATOMS: atom_id res chain seq x y z
N MET A 1 18.13 29.87 26.76
CA MET A 1 17.30 28.73 26.30
C MET A 1 16.58 28.18 27.53
N SER A 2 15.28 28.45 27.71
CA SER A 2 14.53 27.97 28.88
C SER A 2 13.88 26.62 28.60
N GLY A 3 13.71 25.81 29.64
CA GLY A 3 13.36 24.37 29.59
C GLY A 3 12.01 24.00 28.96
N GLY A 4 11.29 24.93 28.34
CA GLY A 4 10.05 24.68 27.60
C GLY A 4 10.21 24.53 26.07
N ASP A 5 11.41 24.79 25.52
CA ASP A 5 11.70 24.64 24.07
C ASP A 5 12.19 23.24 23.66
N ARG A 6 12.32 22.32 24.62
CA ARG A 6 12.63 20.91 24.37
C ARG A 6 11.35 20.10 24.13
N ILE A 7 10.69 20.28 22.99
CA ILE A 7 10.37 19.04 22.28
C ILE A 7 11.74 18.49 21.94
N GLU A 8 12.15 17.40 22.60
CA GLU A 8 13.50 16.88 22.46
C GLU A 8 13.75 16.66 20.97
N SER A 9 14.75 17.36 20.42
CA SER A 9 15.14 17.24 19.01
C SER A 9 15.23 15.77 18.56
N ASN A 10 15.49 14.87 19.52
CA ASN A 10 15.50 13.42 19.37
C ASN A 10 14.14 12.84 18.95
N VAL A 11 13.02 13.26 19.55
CA VAL A 11 11.68 12.78 19.17
C VAL A 11 11.31 13.26 17.77
N LEU A 12 11.56 14.53 17.43
CA LEU A 12 11.31 15.01 16.07
C LEU A 12 12.23 14.36 15.04
N SER A 13 13.48 14.07 15.40
CA SER A 13 14.39 13.29 14.55
C SER A 13 13.94 11.85 14.37
N MET A 14 13.19 11.30 15.32
CA MET A 14 12.59 9.97 15.22
C MET A 14 11.39 10.02 14.27
N VAL A 15 10.51 11.00 14.46
CA VAL A 15 9.33 11.23 13.62
C VAL A 15 9.73 11.49 12.17
N SER A 16 10.82 12.24 11.92
CA SER A 16 11.28 12.52 10.56
C SER A 16 11.77 11.28 9.78
N ARG A 17 12.01 10.16 10.47
CA ARG A 17 12.40 8.88 9.89
C ARG A 17 11.23 7.93 9.65
N LEU A 18 10.01 8.24 10.12
CA LEU A 18 8.85 7.37 9.92
C LEU A 18 8.59 7.10 8.43
N LYS A 19 8.03 5.91 8.13
CA LYS A 19 7.78 5.48 6.76
C LYS A 19 6.77 6.43 6.12
N THR A 20 6.90 6.63 4.82
CA THR A 20 5.90 7.32 4.00
C THR A 20 5.42 6.32 2.97
N PRO A 21 4.09 6.08 2.84
CA PRO A 21 3.53 5.10 1.91
C PRO A 21 3.99 5.34 0.47
N ASP A 22 4.04 6.62 0.06
CA ASP A 22 4.53 7.03 -1.25
C ASP A 22 5.80 7.91 -1.12
N ALA A 23 6.94 7.35 -1.53
CA ALA A 23 8.22 8.07 -1.58
C ALA A 23 8.31 9.07 -2.75
N THR A 24 7.41 8.96 -3.73
CA THR A 24 7.33 9.85 -4.91
C THR A 24 6.40 11.04 -4.70
N ALA A 25 5.57 11.00 -3.65
CA ALA A 25 4.71 12.10 -3.23
C ALA A 25 5.51 13.39 -2.99
N PRO A 26 4.91 14.59 -3.18
CA PRO A 26 5.60 15.84 -2.89
C PRO A 26 6.10 15.87 -1.43
N LEU A 27 7.30 16.44 -1.22
CA LEU A 27 7.95 16.44 0.11
C LEU A 27 7.07 17.02 1.23
N SER A 28 6.14 17.94 0.94
CA SER A 28 5.21 18.46 1.93
C SER A 28 4.20 17.42 2.42
N HIS A 29 3.73 16.51 1.55
CA HIS A 29 2.88 15.38 1.94
C HIS A 29 3.66 14.36 2.74
N GLN A 30 4.91 14.07 2.36
CA GLN A 30 5.78 13.19 3.12
C GLN A 30 6.01 13.69 4.56
N VAL A 31 6.26 15.00 4.72
CA VAL A 31 6.43 15.63 6.04
C VAL A 31 5.13 15.60 6.83
N GLU A 32 4.00 15.89 6.18
CA GLU A 32 2.67 15.79 6.80
C GLU A 32 2.40 14.38 7.32
N HIS A 33 2.57 13.35 6.48
CA HIS A 33 2.35 11.94 6.85
C HIS A 33 3.17 11.55 8.07
N ARG A 34 4.47 11.87 8.07
CA ARG A 34 5.36 11.55 9.20
C ARG A 34 4.92 12.25 10.48
N LEU A 35 4.56 13.53 10.41
CA LEU A 35 4.06 14.26 11.59
C LEU A 35 2.72 13.68 12.08
N ALA A 36 1.80 13.36 11.17
CA ALA A 36 0.53 12.72 11.50
C ALA A 36 0.73 11.34 12.15
N ALA A 37 1.61 10.50 11.61
CA ALA A 37 1.97 9.21 12.19
C ALA A 37 2.60 9.39 13.59
N GLY A 38 3.50 10.36 13.76
CA GLY A 38 4.10 10.69 15.06
C GLY A 38 3.08 11.15 16.12
N ILE A 39 2.03 11.86 15.69
CA ILE A 39 0.89 12.22 16.54
C ILE A 39 0.06 10.97 16.86
N ALA A 40 -0.26 10.16 15.84
CA ALA A 40 -1.06 8.95 15.97
C ALA A 40 -0.44 7.94 16.94
N ILE A 41 0.88 7.74 16.90
CA ILE A 41 1.57 6.80 17.79
C ILE A 41 1.95 7.43 19.15
N GLY A 42 1.48 8.65 19.44
CA GLY A 42 1.63 9.31 20.74
C GLY A 42 3.05 9.79 21.07
N LEU A 43 3.94 9.88 20.08
CA LEU A 43 5.26 10.52 20.24
C LEU A 43 5.12 12.05 20.31
N LEU A 44 4.19 12.63 19.56
CA LEU A 44 3.83 14.05 19.59
C LEU A 44 2.50 14.23 20.32
N GLN A 45 2.56 14.71 21.58
CA GLN A 45 1.40 14.69 22.47
C GLN A 45 0.54 15.94 22.37
N GLN A 46 -0.74 15.79 22.73
CA GLN A 46 -1.68 16.89 22.85
C GLN A 46 -1.14 18.02 23.72
N GLY A 47 -1.31 19.27 23.27
CA GLY A 47 -0.86 20.45 23.98
C GLY A 47 0.64 20.73 23.89
N GLN A 48 1.44 19.79 23.38
CA GLN A 48 2.86 20.06 23.11
C GLN A 48 3.00 21.06 21.96
N ARG A 49 3.96 21.98 22.14
CA ARG A 49 4.25 23.04 21.18
C ARG A 49 5.38 22.63 20.25
N LEU A 50 5.14 22.67 18.95
CA LEU A 50 6.16 22.48 17.94
C LEU A 50 7.30 23.52 18.11
N PRO A 51 8.58 23.15 17.99
CA PRO A 51 9.68 24.11 17.91
C PRO A 51 9.49 25.09 16.75
N SER A 52 10.37 26.08 16.65
CA SER A 52 10.32 27.02 15.53
C SER A 52 10.37 26.28 14.18
N GLU A 53 9.60 26.77 13.20
CA GLU A 53 9.52 26.15 11.87
C GLU A 53 10.90 25.97 11.23
N THR A 54 11.83 26.89 11.48
CA THR A 54 13.22 26.78 11.02
C THR A 54 13.94 25.54 11.57
N ILE A 55 13.76 25.23 12.86
CA ILE A 55 14.38 24.05 13.49
C ILE A 55 13.75 22.78 12.94
N VAL A 56 12.42 22.73 12.84
CA VAL A 56 11.70 21.56 12.34
C VAL A 56 12.05 21.30 10.88
N ALA A 57 12.07 22.33 10.03
CA ALA A 57 12.42 22.21 8.62
C ALA A 57 13.82 21.62 8.45
N ARG A 58 14.78 22.04 9.29
CA ARG A 58 16.14 21.48 9.31
C ARG A 58 16.16 20.00 9.72
N ILE A 59 15.39 19.61 10.75
CA ILE A 59 15.32 18.20 11.20
C ILE A 59 14.74 17.29 10.11
N PHE A 60 13.73 17.79 9.37
CA PHE A 60 13.09 17.06 8.28
C PHE A 60 13.85 17.15 6.95
N GLY A 61 14.91 17.97 6.87
CA GLY A 61 15.68 18.16 5.63
C GLY A 61 14.90 18.86 4.52
N VAL A 62 13.93 19.72 4.84
CA VAL A 62 13.06 20.41 3.87
C VAL A 62 13.17 21.93 3.98
N SER A 63 12.67 22.64 2.95
CA SER A 63 12.58 24.10 3.02
C SER A 63 11.51 24.55 4.04
N PRO A 64 11.64 25.74 4.66
CA PRO A 64 10.59 26.30 5.53
C PRO A 64 9.25 26.52 4.81
N VAL A 65 9.25 26.68 3.47
CA VAL A 65 8.02 26.77 2.68
C VAL A 65 7.32 25.42 2.62
N THR A 66 8.07 24.35 2.34
CA THR A 66 7.59 22.97 2.31
C THR A 66 7.02 22.54 3.66
N LEU A 67 7.70 22.89 4.76
CA LEU A 67 7.18 22.64 6.11
C LEU A 67 5.87 23.39 6.35
N ARG A 68 5.77 24.67 5.98
CA ARG A 68 4.52 25.44 6.14
C ARG A 68 3.35 24.79 5.39
N GLN A 69 3.58 24.34 4.17
CA GLN A 69 2.58 23.59 3.39
C GLN A 69 2.13 22.30 4.11
N ALA A 70 3.06 21.54 4.70
CA ALA A 70 2.74 20.36 5.49
C ALA A 70 1.92 20.72 6.74
N LEU A 71 2.32 21.77 7.45
CA LEU A 71 1.60 22.25 8.64
C LEU A 71 0.20 22.78 8.30
N ASP A 72 0.02 23.42 7.15
CA ASP A 72 -1.31 23.88 6.69
C ASP A 72 -2.25 22.71 6.42
N ARG A 73 -1.73 21.61 5.87
CA ARG A 73 -2.50 20.37 5.69
C ARG A 73 -2.86 19.71 7.02
N LEU A 74 -1.91 19.63 7.97
CA LEU A 74 -2.20 19.17 9.34
C LEU A 74 -3.24 20.06 10.04
N ARG A 75 -3.23 21.38 9.80
CA ARG A 75 -4.26 22.31 10.33
C ARG A 75 -5.61 22.02 9.71
N ALA A 76 -5.68 21.79 8.40
CA ALA A 76 -6.90 21.43 7.70
C ALA A 76 -7.50 20.11 8.22
N ARG A 77 -6.64 19.14 8.59
CA ARG A 77 -7.02 17.89 9.25
C ARG A 77 -7.30 18.00 10.75
N GLY A 78 -7.17 19.18 11.35
CA GLY A 78 -7.45 19.41 12.78
C GLY A 78 -6.38 18.91 13.76
N LEU A 79 -5.28 18.33 13.26
CA LEU A 79 -4.22 17.74 14.08
C LEU A 79 -3.34 18.77 14.79
N VAL A 80 -3.31 20.01 14.28
CA VAL A 80 -2.57 21.12 14.90
C VAL A 80 -3.36 22.42 14.87
N ARG A 81 -3.06 23.32 15.82
CA ARG A 81 -3.64 24.66 15.91
C ARG A 81 -2.54 25.70 16.06
N THR A 82 -2.74 26.88 15.48
CA THR A 82 -1.83 28.02 15.66
C THR A 82 -2.34 28.90 16.81
N ARG A 83 -1.52 29.12 17.83
CA ARG A 83 -1.78 30.13 18.87
C ARG A 83 -1.08 31.43 18.48
N THR A 84 -1.78 32.57 18.58
CA THR A 84 -1.23 33.91 18.31
C THR A 84 -0.59 34.53 19.57
N GLY A 85 0.29 35.52 19.40
CA GLY A 85 0.94 36.28 20.48
C GLY A 85 2.44 36.02 20.64
N ARG A 86 3.08 36.70 21.61
CA ARG A 86 4.56 36.67 21.85
C ARG A 86 5.11 35.27 22.24
N HIS A 87 4.21 34.37 22.65
CA HIS A 87 4.49 32.94 22.91
C HIS A 87 3.68 32.01 22.00
N GLY A 88 3.17 32.55 20.89
CA GLY A 88 2.41 31.82 19.87
C GLY A 88 3.26 30.75 19.16
N GLY A 89 2.59 29.83 18.48
CA GLY A 89 3.21 28.70 17.80
C GLY A 89 2.21 27.60 17.45
N THR A 90 2.69 26.60 16.72
CA THR A 90 1.91 25.41 16.37
C THR A 90 1.84 24.46 17.56
N VAL A 91 0.64 24.03 17.93
CA VAL A 91 0.39 23.10 19.04
C VAL A 91 -0.37 21.89 18.51
N PHE A 92 0.04 20.69 18.93
CA PHE A 92 -0.64 19.45 18.54
C PHE A 92 -1.97 19.29 19.28
N THR A 93 -3.02 18.94 18.56
CA THR A 93 -4.36 18.70 19.11
C THR A 93 -5.00 17.46 18.52
N PRO A 94 -4.39 16.28 18.70
CA PRO A 94 -4.98 15.03 18.25
C PRO A 94 -6.35 14.83 18.89
N ASP A 95 -7.32 14.50 18.04
CA ASP A 95 -8.61 13.96 18.43
C ASP A 95 -8.63 12.46 18.05
N PRO A 96 -8.87 11.53 19.00
CA PRO A 96 -8.98 10.10 18.71
C PRO A 96 -9.90 9.76 17.54
N GLN A 97 -11.02 10.47 17.39
CA GLN A 97 -11.94 10.22 16.28
C GLN A 97 -11.35 10.62 14.93
N GLN A 98 -10.59 11.72 14.89
CA GLN A 98 -9.88 12.13 13.66
C GLN A 98 -8.79 11.14 13.28
N LEU A 99 -8.07 10.60 14.27
CA LEU A 99 -7.02 9.60 14.04
C LEU A 99 -7.60 8.27 13.54
N ASP A 100 -8.75 7.85 14.06
CA ASP A 100 -9.49 6.70 13.50
C ASP A 100 -9.91 6.96 12.06
N THR A 101 -10.51 8.11 11.75
CA THR A 101 -10.86 8.48 10.36
C THR A 101 -9.65 8.41 9.43
N MET A 102 -8.51 8.95 9.84
CA MET A 102 -7.28 8.89 9.03
C MET A 102 -6.79 7.46 8.81
N ALA A 103 -6.83 6.62 9.84
CA ALA A 103 -6.48 5.22 9.70
C ALA A 103 -7.45 4.45 8.79
N ARG A 104 -8.74 4.80 8.82
CA ARG A 104 -9.74 4.25 7.88
C ARG A 104 -9.47 4.65 6.43
N GLU A 105 -9.15 5.92 6.20
CA GLU A 105 -8.75 6.44 4.87
C GLU A 105 -7.54 5.67 4.34
N GLU A 106 -6.48 5.55 5.15
CA GLU A 106 -5.24 4.87 4.75
C GLU A 106 -5.48 3.37 4.50
N LEU A 107 -6.18 2.67 5.40
CA LEU A 107 -6.51 1.25 5.21
C LEU A 107 -7.34 1.00 3.95
N THR A 108 -8.22 1.93 3.58
CA THR A 108 -9.03 1.82 2.36
C THR A 108 -8.17 2.00 1.11
N ALA A 109 -7.15 2.87 1.15
CA ALA A 109 -6.23 3.12 0.05
C ALA A 109 -5.16 2.02 -0.12
N MET A 110 -4.82 1.30 0.94
CA MET A 110 -3.93 0.13 0.87
C MET A 110 -4.66 -1.08 0.28
N SER A 111 -3.97 -1.95 -0.44
CA SER A 111 -4.47 -3.30 -0.76
C SER A 111 -4.23 -4.28 0.39
N LEU A 112 -4.90 -5.44 0.37
CA LEU A 112 -4.59 -6.51 1.33
C LEU A 112 -3.10 -6.94 1.25
N GLY A 113 -2.53 -6.93 0.05
CA GLY A 113 -1.11 -7.22 -0.18
C GLY A 113 -0.16 -6.20 0.45
N ASP A 114 -0.51 -4.90 0.42
CA ASP A 114 0.32 -3.86 1.07
C ASP A 114 0.34 -4.04 2.59
N ILE A 115 -0.79 -4.43 3.20
CA ILE A 115 -0.88 -4.73 4.64
C ILE A 115 -0.09 -5.99 4.99
N ASP A 116 -0.15 -7.02 4.13
CA ASP A 116 0.64 -8.24 4.29
C ASP A 116 2.15 -7.95 4.28
N ASP A 117 2.60 -7.20 3.28
CA ASP A 117 4.00 -6.80 3.12
C ASP A 117 4.50 -5.95 4.30
N LEU A 118 3.71 -4.95 4.74
CA LEU A 118 4.05 -4.15 5.92
C LEU A 118 4.16 -5.02 7.18
N GLY A 119 3.19 -5.90 7.42
CA GLY A 119 3.19 -6.80 8.57
C GLY A 119 4.38 -7.77 8.54
N GLY A 120 4.71 -8.31 7.37
CA GLY A 120 5.87 -9.17 7.15
C GLY A 120 7.21 -8.47 7.39
N GLN A 121 7.35 -7.21 6.93
CA GLN A 121 8.51 -6.37 7.20
C GLN A 121 8.67 -6.10 8.70
N VAL A 122 7.59 -5.73 9.40
CA VAL A 122 7.60 -5.52 10.86
C VAL A 122 8.00 -6.80 11.59
N ALA A 123 7.38 -7.94 11.27
CA ALA A 123 7.69 -9.23 11.87
C ALA A 123 9.17 -9.58 11.72
N THR A 124 9.69 -9.47 10.51
CA THR A 124 11.09 -9.80 10.17
C THR A 124 12.08 -8.94 10.95
N VAL A 125 11.88 -7.62 10.92
CA VAL A 125 12.82 -6.68 11.55
C VAL A 125 12.76 -6.77 13.07
N LEU A 126 11.56 -6.76 13.67
CA LEU A 126 11.43 -6.85 15.12
C LEU A 126 11.89 -8.21 15.66
N ALA A 127 11.68 -9.31 14.94
CA ALA A 127 12.20 -10.61 15.36
C ALA A 127 13.74 -10.64 15.33
N ALA A 128 14.37 -9.97 14.36
CA ALA A 128 15.82 -9.80 14.35
C ALA A 128 16.31 -8.97 15.56
N CYS A 129 15.57 -7.93 15.95
CA CYS A 129 15.83 -7.18 17.18
C CYS A 129 15.70 -8.07 18.43
N ALA A 130 14.59 -8.82 18.54
CA ALA A 130 14.31 -9.70 19.67
C ALA A 130 15.35 -10.79 19.86
N ARG A 131 15.82 -11.41 18.77
CA ARG A 131 16.93 -12.38 18.81
C ARG A 131 18.19 -11.78 19.44
N ARG A 132 18.55 -10.57 19.03
CA ARG A 132 19.77 -9.91 19.53
C ARG A 132 19.59 -9.46 20.97
N ALA A 133 18.44 -8.89 21.30
CA ALA A 133 18.07 -8.50 22.65
C ALA A 133 18.16 -9.70 23.62
N ALA A 134 17.55 -10.85 23.27
CA ALA A 134 17.63 -12.08 24.07
C ALA A 134 19.07 -12.56 24.31
N ALA A 135 20.00 -12.29 23.38
CA ALA A 135 21.39 -12.69 23.51
C ALA A 135 22.24 -11.70 24.33
N THR A 136 21.82 -10.45 24.51
CA THR A 136 22.70 -9.37 25.00
C THR A 136 22.12 -8.46 26.07
N CYS A 137 20.81 -8.51 26.33
CA CYS A 137 20.15 -7.65 27.30
C CYS A 137 20.72 -7.84 28.71
N ASP A 138 20.89 -6.75 29.43
CA ASP A 138 21.08 -6.76 30.89
C ASP A 138 19.74 -6.67 31.65
N GLU A 139 19.81 -6.80 32.97
CA GLU A 139 18.64 -6.76 33.86
C GLU A 139 17.88 -5.42 33.77
N HIS A 140 18.58 -4.30 33.59
CA HIS A 140 17.97 -2.98 33.47
C HIS A 140 17.21 -2.83 32.15
N GLU A 141 17.79 -3.32 31.06
CA GLU A 141 17.16 -3.38 29.74
C GLU A 141 15.90 -4.27 29.74
N ILE A 142 15.95 -5.41 30.44
CA ILE A 142 14.81 -6.31 30.64
C ILE A 142 13.70 -5.62 31.44
N GLU A 143 14.03 -4.96 32.55
CA GLU A 143 13.06 -4.21 33.36
C GLU A 143 12.38 -3.12 32.52
N ALA A 144 13.16 -2.36 31.78
CA ALA A 144 12.68 -1.30 30.90
C ALA A 144 11.75 -1.82 29.78
N LEU A 145 12.02 -3.00 29.22
CA LEU A 145 11.15 -3.69 28.28
C LEU A 145 9.86 -4.17 28.96
N GLY A 146 9.97 -4.72 30.17
CA GLY A 146 8.83 -5.16 30.99
C GLY A 146 7.87 -4.04 31.34
N GLU A 147 8.39 -2.84 31.66
CA GLU A 147 7.56 -1.65 31.87
C GLU A 147 6.79 -1.25 30.61
N ALA A 148 7.45 -1.24 29.46
CA ALA A 148 6.79 -0.91 28.19
C ALA A 148 5.73 -1.95 27.80
N ALA A 149 6.00 -3.24 28.04
CA ALA A 149 5.05 -4.32 27.80
C ALA A 149 3.81 -4.21 28.72
N ARG A 150 3.97 -3.89 30.00
CA ARG A 150 2.84 -3.67 30.92
C ARG A 150 2.01 -2.44 30.53
N ALA A 151 2.67 -1.40 30.01
CA ALA A 151 1.98 -0.18 29.58
C ALA A 151 1.08 -0.37 28.34
N THR A 152 1.16 -1.51 27.62
CA THR A 152 0.28 -1.77 26.46
C THR A 152 -1.17 -2.01 26.85
N LEU A 153 -1.46 -2.19 28.14
CA LEU A 153 -2.82 -2.19 28.71
C LEU A 153 -3.26 -0.81 29.23
N ALA A 154 -2.74 0.27 28.63
CA ALA A 154 -3.15 1.62 28.99
C ALA A 154 -4.68 1.80 28.87
N ALA A 155 -5.22 2.70 29.70
CA ALA A 155 -6.66 2.94 29.78
C ALA A 155 -7.24 3.65 28.55
N ASP A 156 -6.40 4.34 27.76
CA ASP A 156 -6.82 5.09 26.59
C ASP A 156 -6.08 4.65 25.31
N PRO A 157 -6.72 4.76 24.13
CA PRO A 157 -6.14 4.29 22.86
C PRO A 157 -4.78 4.91 22.51
N MET A 158 -4.58 6.19 22.81
CA MET A 158 -3.31 6.89 22.55
C MET A 158 -2.19 6.32 23.44
N GLY A 159 -2.50 6.07 24.72
CA GLY A 159 -1.61 5.39 25.66
C GLY A 159 -1.19 4.02 25.15
N VAL A 160 -2.12 3.23 24.62
CA VAL A 160 -1.83 1.90 24.05
C VAL A 160 -0.86 2.00 22.87
N ARG A 161 -1.06 2.95 21.94
CA ARG A 161 -0.19 3.07 20.75
C ARG A 161 1.20 3.54 21.12
N ARG A 162 1.27 4.52 22.02
CA ARG A 162 2.52 4.98 22.58
C ARG A 162 3.27 3.84 23.26
N ALA A 163 2.60 3.01 24.06
CA ALA A 163 3.24 1.89 24.74
C ALA A 163 3.81 0.85 23.77
N HIS A 164 3.06 0.46 22.73
CA HIS A 164 3.57 -0.45 21.72
C HIS A 164 4.73 0.16 20.91
N MET A 165 4.67 1.45 20.58
CA MET A 165 5.79 2.13 19.93
C MET A 165 7.03 2.16 20.84
N LEU A 166 6.87 2.48 22.12
CA LEU A 166 7.97 2.47 23.09
C LEU A 166 8.56 1.07 23.28
N LEU A 167 7.73 0.02 23.26
CA LEU A 167 8.21 -1.36 23.28
C LEU A 167 9.08 -1.66 22.05
N ALA A 168 8.62 -1.28 20.84
CA ALA A 168 9.40 -1.46 19.61
C ALA A 168 10.73 -0.68 19.64
N VAL A 169 10.73 0.56 20.11
CA VAL A 169 11.95 1.37 20.27
C VAL A 169 12.93 0.71 21.24
N LYS A 170 12.46 0.29 22.42
CA LYS A 170 13.31 -0.37 23.43
C LYS A 170 13.85 -1.70 22.92
N LEU A 171 13.03 -2.50 22.24
CA LEU A 171 13.46 -3.77 21.66
C LEU A 171 14.54 -3.55 20.59
N ALA A 172 14.37 -2.52 19.76
CA ALA A 172 15.33 -2.19 18.73
C ALA A 172 16.63 -1.60 19.30
N SER A 173 16.59 -0.77 20.35
CA SER A 173 17.81 -0.26 21.01
C SER A 173 18.62 -1.36 21.68
N THR A 174 17.93 -2.27 22.37
CA THR A 174 18.56 -3.39 23.08
C THR A 174 19.16 -4.43 22.13
N SER A 175 18.79 -4.41 20.84
CA SER A 175 19.47 -5.20 19.81
C SER A 175 20.92 -4.77 19.56
N ARG A 176 21.31 -3.55 19.99
CA ARG A 176 22.64 -2.94 19.74
C ARG A 176 23.00 -2.90 18.25
N SER A 177 22.01 -2.63 17.40
CA SER A 177 22.20 -2.48 15.96
C SER A 177 21.52 -1.20 15.48
N GLU A 178 22.35 -0.24 15.07
CA GLU A 178 21.87 1.00 14.47
C GLU A 178 21.03 0.71 13.22
N GLY A 179 21.48 -0.17 12.33
CA GLY A 179 20.72 -0.54 11.13
C GLY A 179 19.36 -1.19 11.43
N LEU A 180 19.27 -2.11 12.42
CA LEU A 180 17.97 -2.67 12.81
C LEU A 180 17.06 -1.63 13.43
N MET A 181 17.62 -0.72 14.24
CA MET A 181 16.88 0.41 14.77
C MET A 181 16.31 1.26 13.63
N GLU A 182 17.15 1.70 12.70
CA GLU A 182 16.71 2.52 11.56
C GLU A 182 15.62 1.86 10.71
N MET A 183 15.62 0.54 10.56
CA MET A 183 14.54 -0.19 9.88
C MET A 183 13.30 -0.38 10.76
N ALA A 184 13.45 -0.61 12.07
CA ALA A 184 12.35 -0.99 12.95
C ALA A 184 11.37 0.15 13.22
N LEU A 185 11.85 1.36 13.54
CA LEU A 185 10.94 2.44 13.92
C LEU A 185 9.97 2.86 12.83
N PRO A 186 10.40 3.06 11.57
CA PRO A 186 9.50 3.51 10.51
C PRO A 186 8.38 2.51 10.26
N LEU A 187 8.73 1.21 10.25
CA LEU A 187 7.78 0.12 10.04
C LEU A 187 6.82 -0.05 11.22
N ALA A 188 7.34 -0.05 12.45
CA ALA A 188 6.51 -0.16 13.64
C ALA A 188 5.56 1.04 13.75
N GLY A 189 6.06 2.26 13.52
CA GLY A 189 5.23 3.47 13.57
C GLY A 189 4.07 3.44 12.59
N GLU A 190 4.32 3.03 11.35
CA GLU A 190 3.26 2.90 10.32
C GLU A 190 2.19 1.88 10.74
N LEU A 191 2.61 0.67 11.15
CA LEU A 191 1.68 -0.37 11.60
C LEU A 191 0.84 0.10 12.80
N GLN A 192 1.47 0.80 13.76
CA GLN A 192 0.79 1.33 14.94
C GLN A 192 -0.20 2.45 14.59
N ALA A 193 0.11 3.29 13.60
CA ALA A 193 -0.78 4.35 13.13
C ALA A 193 -2.03 3.77 12.43
N LEU A 194 -1.87 2.77 11.58
CA LEU A 194 -3.02 2.09 10.95
C LEU A 194 -3.95 1.43 11.98
N SER A 195 -3.37 0.95 13.07
CA SER A 195 -4.11 0.20 14.08
C SER A 195 -4.97 1.08 15.00
N TRP A 196 -5.07 2.40 14.76
CA TRP A 196 -6.15 3.23 15.30
C TRP A 196 -7.52 2.69 14.88
N HIS A 197 -7.62 2.34 13.60
CA HIS A 197 -8.73 1.56 13.08
C HIS A 197 -8.39 0.08 13.19
N GLY A 198 -8.50 -0.42 14.42
CA GLY A 198 -8.00 -1.71 14.85
C GLY A 198 -9.04 -2.54 15.61
N PRO A 199 -8.64 -3.73 16.08
CA PRO A 199 -9.50 -4.89 16.26
C PRO A 199 -10.76 -4.65 17.09
N GLN A 200 -11.89 -5.10 16.54
CA GLN A 200 -13.19 -5.10 17.22
C GLN A 200 -13.38 -6.33 18.13
N ALA A 201 -12.44 -7.27 18.14
CA ALA A 201 -12.52 -8.47 18.95
C ALA A 201 -12.28 -8.15 20.43
N ALA A 202 -13.25 -8.50 21.27
CA ALA A 202 -13.11 -8.43 22.73
C ALA A 202 -11.89 -9.24 23.19
N GLY A 203 -11.08 -8.65 24.08
CA GLY A 203 -9.89 -9.33 24.64
C GLY A 203 -8.61 -9.20 23.80
N PHE A 204 -8.65 -8.56 22.63
CA PHE A 204 -7.47 -8.48 21.76
C PHE A 204 -6.30 -7.71 22.40
N GLY A 205 -6.58 -6.61 23.11
CA GLY A 205 -5.56 -5.83 23.81
C GLY A 205 -4.88 -6.64 24.91
N GLU A 206 -5.65 -7.42 25.66
CA GLU A 206 -5.18 -8.34 26.69
C GLU A 206 -4.31 -9.45 26.10
N GLN A 207 -4.73 -10.05 24.99
CA GLN A 207 -3.95 -11.07 24.29
C GLN A 207 -2.62 -10.52 23.75
N LEU A 208 -2.63 -9.33 23.15
CA LEU A 208 -1.40 -8.69 22.68
C LEU A 208 -0.47 -8.34 23.83
N SER A 209 -1.00 -7.79 24.93
CA SER A 209 -0.18 -7.47 26.10
C SER A 209 0.42 -8.72 26.74
N ALA A 210 -0.35 -9.80 26.84
CA ALA A 210 0.18 -11.10 27.26
C ALA A 210 1.31 -11.58 26.34
N THR A 211 1.16 -11.42 25.03
CA THR A 211 2.21 -11.73 24.05
C THR A 211 3.46 -10.87 24.25
N CYS A 212 3.31 -9.57 24.56
CA CYS A 212 4.42 -8.71 24.92
C CYS A 212 5.12 -9.17 26.22
N GLY A 213 4.36 -9.63 27.22
CA GLY A 213 4.89 -10.20 28.45
C GLY A 213 5.68 -11.48 28.23
N GLU A 214 5.16 -12.39 27.38
CA GLU A 214 5.88 -13.60 26.96
C GLU A 214 7.21 -13.26 26.26
N LEU A 215 7.22 -12.22 25.42
CA LEU A 215 8.44 -11.76 24.74
C LEU A 215 9.51 -11.33 25.75
N VAL A 216 9.13 -10.51 26.74
CA VAL A 216 10.06 -10.06 27.78
C VAL A 216 10.57 -11.24 28.60
N ALA A 217 9.71 -12.20 28.93
CA ALA A 217 10.11 -13.41 29.65
C ALA A 217 11.11 -14.27 28.83
N ALA A 218 10.90 -14.41 27.52
CA ALA A 218 11.83 -15.12 26.64
C ALA A 218 13.19 -14.41 26.53
N ILE A 219 13.20 -13.08 26.44
CA ILE A 219 14.43 -12.28 26.46
C ILE A 219 15.16 -12.44 27.79
N ALA A 220 14.45 -12.40 28.92
CA ALA A 220 15.03 -12.57 30.25
C ALA A 220 15.63 -13.98 30.46
N ALA A 221 15.04 -14.99 29.82
CA ALA A 221 15.56 -16.37 29.83
C ALA A 221 16.70 -16.62 28.82
N ALA A 222 17.11 -15.58 28.07
CA ALA A 222 18.04 -15.68 26.94
C ALA A 222 17.61 -16.70 25.86
N ASP A 223 16.31 -16.94 25.72
CA ASP A 223 15.75 -17.86 24.71
C ASP A 223 15.53 -17.12 23.39
N VAL A 224 16.57 -17.14 22.57
CA VAL A 224 16.61 -16.48 21.27
C VAL A 224 15.51 -16.97 20.32
N THR A 225 15.34 -18.29 20.21
CA THR A 225 14.36 -18.87 19.29
C THR A 225 12.95 -18.49 19.71
N ARG A 226 12.65 -18.60 21.01
CA ARG A 226 11.33 -18.26 21.53
C ARG A 226 11.02 -16.77 21.40
N ALA A 227 11.99 -15.90 21.64
CA ALA A 227 11.83 -14.45 21.45
C ALA A 227 11.50 -14.10 19.99
N GLN A 228 12.10 -14.80 19.00
CA GLN A 228 11.76 -14.61 17.59
C GLN A 228 10.34 -15.07 17.26
N GLU A 229 9.95 -16.26 17.71
CA GLU A 229 8.61 -16.82 17.46
C GLU A 229 7.50 -15.94 18.03
N ILE A 230 7.66 -15.50 19.29
CA ILE A 230 6.69 -14.62 19.95
C ILE A 230 6.58 -13.28 19.21
N THR A 231 7.71 -12.74 18.74
CA THR A 231 7.71 -11.47 17.98
C THR A 231 6.99 -11.60 16.64
N HIS A 232 7.18 -12.71 15.92
CA HIS A 232 6.41 -12.99 14.71
C HIS A 232 4.92 -13.05 15.02
N ARG A 233 4.52 -13.77 16.07
CA ARG A 233 3.11 -13.90 16.47
C ARG A 233 2.48 -12.57 16.89
N TYR A 234 3.25 -11.70 17.55
CA TYR A 234 2.84 -10.32 17.87
C TYR A 234 2.51 -9.52 16.61
N ALA A 235 3.45 -9.48 15.65
CA ALA A 235 3.26 -8.75 14.39
C ALA A 235 2.13 -9.35 13.54
N GLU A 236 2.04 -10.68 13.51
CA GLU A 236 0.99 -11.44 12.83
C GLU A 236 -0.41 -11.11 13.36
N SER A 237 -0.55 -11.00 14.69
CA SER A 237 -1.83 -10.67 15.33
C SER A 237 -2.29 -9.25 14.97
N LEU A 238 -1.37 -8.28 14.92
CA LEU A 238 -1.67 -6.92 14.44
C LEU A 238 -2.03 -6.91 12.96
N ARG A 239 -1.24 -7.58 12.12
CA ARG A 239 -1.47 -7.72 10.68
C ARG A 239 -2.85 -8.30 10.39
N SER A 240 -3.19 -9.43 11.03
CA SER A 240 -4.50 -10.07 10.89
C SER A 240 -5.65 -9.18 11.36
N ALA A 241 -5.45 -8.40 12.42
CA ALA A 241 -6.45 -7.45 12.91
C ALA A 241 -6.70 -6.31 11.91
N LEU A 242 -5.65 -5.76 11.30
CA LEU A 242 -5.78 -4.72 10.26
C LEU A 242 -6.49 -5.25 9.02
N MET A 243 -6.16 -6.46 8.58
CA MET A 243 -6.84 -7.11 7.46
C MET A 243 -8.33 -7.32 7.73
N THR A 244 -8.68 -7.70 8.97
CA THR A 244 -10.07 -7.86 9.41
C THR A 244 -10.80 -6.51 9.48
N ALA A 245 -10.16 -5.47 10.04
CA ALA A 245 -10.72 -4.13 10.11
C ALA A 245 -11.01 -3.59 8.71
N ARG A 246 -10.07 -3.80 7.78
CA ARG A 246 -10.23 -3.42 6.37
C ARG A 246 -11.36 -4.16 5.66
N ALA A 247 -11.51 -5.47 5.88
CA ALA A 247 -12.69 -6.19 5.41
C ALA A 247 -13.99 -5.59 5.99
N GLY A 248 -13.95 -5.15 7.24
CA GLY A 248 -15.03 -4.38 7.89
C GLY A 248 -15.42 -3.11 7.13
N LEU A 249 -14.43 -2.32 6.69
CA LEU A 249 -14.62 -1.09 5.91
C LEU A 249 -15.32 -1.34 4.58
N TYR A 250 -14.94 -2.39 3.86
CA TYR A 250 -15.62 -2.75 2.61
C TYR A 250 -17.07 -3.16 2.83
N ALA A 251 -17.35 -3.92 3.89
CA ALA A 251 -18.72 -4.28 4.24
C ALA A 251 -19.56 -3.07 4.67
N GLU A 252 -18.98 -2.10 5.37
CA GLU A 252 -19.64 -0.82 5.70
C GLU A 252 -19.97 -0.04 4.42
N ALA A 253 -19.00 0.09 3.50
CA ALA A 253 -19.21 0.76 2.22
C ALA A 253 -20.32 0.09 1.39
N ALA A 254 -20.30 -1.25 1.31
CA ALA A 254 -21.30 -2.04 0.59
C ALA A 254 -22.72 -1.85 1.16
N ALA A 255 -22.85 -1.70 2.49
CA ALA A 255 -24.13 -1.47 3.14
C ALA A 255 -24.70 -0.06 2.89
N THR A 256 -23.85 0.90 2.53
CA THR A 256 -24.24 2.29 2.25
C THR A 256 -24.41 2.61 0.77
N ASP A 257 -23.94 1.74 -0.14
CA ASP A 257 -24.08 1.94 -1.58
C ASP A 257 -25.55 1.70 -2.01
N ASP A 258 -26.18 2.72 -2.62
CA ASP A 258 -27.53 2.63 -3.19
C ASP A 258 -27.55 1.89 -4.54
N GLY A 259 -26.57 0.99 -4.73
CA GLY A 259 -26.29 0.28 -5.97
C GLY A 259 -25.71 1.18 -7.07
N GLY A 260 -24.99 2.25 -6.75
CA GLY A 260 -24.38 3.14 -7.75
C GLY A 260 -23.07 2.60 -8.33
N VAL A 261 -22.29 1.86 -7.53
CA VAL A 261 -20.93 1.44 -7.92
C VAL A 261 -20.96 0.15 -8.73
N PRO A 262 -20.43 0.12 -9.97
CA PRO A 262 -20.45 -1.10 -10.76
C PRO A 262 -19.59 -2.22 -10.14
N GLY A 263 -20.07 -3.45 -10.22
CA GLY A 263 -19.33 -4.64 -9.79
C GLY A 263 -18.12 -4.95 -10.67
N MET A 264 -17.25 -5.84 -10.17
CA MET A 264 -16.01 -6.28 -10.81
C MET A 264 -16.14 -6.57 -12.31
N ALA A 265 -17.07 -7.46 -12.71
CA ALA A 265 -17.22 -7.85 -14.11
C ALA A 265 -17.52 -6.62 -14.98
N HIS A 266 -18.49 -5.79 -14.59
CA HIS A 266 -18.87 -4.60 -15.34
C HIS A 266 -17.73 -3.60 -15.52
N ARG A 267 -16.89 -3.38 -14.48
CA ARG A 267 -15.73 -2.48 -14.61
C ARG A 267 -14.69 -3.02 -15.60
N LEU A 268 -14.42 -4.34 -15.57
CA LEU A 268 -13.54 -4.99 -16.55
C LEU A 268 -14.09 -4.91 -17.98
N GLU A 269 -15.41 -5.04 -18.17
CA GLU A 269 -16.08 -4.86 -19.46
C GLU A 269 -15.97 -3.41 -19.96
N GLY A 270 -16.15 -2.45 -19.05
CA GLY A 270 -15.89 -1.04 -19.33
C GLY A 270 -14.47 -0.80 -19.82
N LEU A 271 -13.49 -1.37 -19.12
CA LEU A 271 -12.08 -1.28 -19.51
C LEU A 271 -11.83 -1.93 -20.87
N HIS A 272 -12.33 -3.15 -21.10
CA HIS A 272 -12.16 -3.85 -22.36
C HIS A 272 -12.75 -3.06 -23.54
N ARG A 273 -13.93 -2.45 -23.37
CA ARG A 273 -14.53 -1.56 -24.38
C ARG A 273 -13.64 -0.35 -24.68
N ARG A 274 -13.10 0.31 -23.65
CA ARG A 274 -12.22 1.48 -23.80
C ARG A 274 -10.93 1.13 -24.50
N LEU A 275 -10.26 0.04 -24.11
CA LEU A 275 -9.06 -0.44 -24.82
C LEU A 275 -9.41 -0.81 -26.27
N GLY A 276 -10.58 -1.42 -26.51
CA GLY A 276 -11.08 -1.72 -27.86
C GLY A 276 -11.31 -0.49 -28.72
N ALA A 277 -11.71 0.65 -28.13
CA ALA A 277 -11.81 1.92 -28.83
C ALA A 277 -10.42 2.47 -29.21
N VAL A 278 -9.43 2.37 -28.31
CA VAL A 278 -8.03 2.71 -28.62
C VAL A 278 -7.49 1.85 -29.76
N ARG A 279 -7.76 0.53 -29.74
CA ARG A 279 -7.37 -0.39 -30.82
C ARG A 279 -8.00 0.00 -32.15
N SER A 280 -9.30 0.29 -32.16
CA SER A 280 -10.00 0.71 -33.38
C SER A 280 -9.42 2.01 -33.95
N ALA A 281 -9.02 2.95 -33.09
CA ALA A 281 -8.35 4.17 -33.51
C ALA A 281 -6.98 3.88 -34.14
N LEU A 282 -6.15 3.04 -33.50
CA LEU A 282 -4.85 2.62 -34.02
C LEU A 282 -4.96 1.89 -35.37
N ASP A 283 -5.95 1.03 -35.53
CA ASP A 283 -6.18 0.27 -36.77
C ASP A 283 -6.58 1.19 -37.93
N GLY A 284 -7.12 2.38 -37.63
CA GLY A 284 -7.54 3.39 -38.62
C GLY A 284 -6.48 4.47 -38.95
N LEU A 285 -5.32 4.47 -38.29
CA LEU A 285 -4.27 5.47 -38.55
C LEU A 285 -3.53 5.21 -39.86
N ASP A 286 -3.22 6.29 -40.59
CA ASP A 286 -2.37 6.24 -41.77
C ASP A 286 -0.91 5.92 -41.35
N PRO A 287 -0.21 4.98 -42.00
CA PRO A 287 1.22 4.72 -41.78
C PRO A 287 2.10 5.99 -41.78
N ALA A 288 1.74 7.04 -42.52
CA ALA A 288 2.48 8.30 -42.55
C ALA A 288 2.38 9.09 -41.23
N GLU A 289 1.23 9.05 -40.55
CA GLU A 289 0.99 9.71 -39.25
C GLU A 289 1.63 8.96 -38.07
N ALA A 290 2.00 7.68 -38.28
CA ALA A 290 2.65 6.84 -37.28
C ALA A 290 4.16 7.10 -37.09
N SER A 291 4.79 7.85 -37.99
CA SER A 291 6.27 7.95 -38.09
C SER A 291 6.92 9.15 -37.37
N GLY A 292 6.20 9.86 -36.49
CA GLY A 292 6.77 10.96 -35.69
C GLY A 292 7.49 10.49 -34.42
N GLU A 293 8.50 11.23 -33.97
CA GLU A 293 9.33 10.95 -32.76
C GLU A 293 8.53 10.80 -31.44
N SER A 294 7.22 11.10 -31.44
CA SER A 294 6.35 11.04 -30.25
C SER A 294 5.20 10.03 -30.36
N GLY A 295 5.10 9.24 -31.43
CA GLY A 295 3.90 8.46 -31.73
C GLY A 295 2.66 9.34 -32.02
N PRO A 296 1.50 8.74 -32.32
CA PRO A 296 0.30 9.52 -32.62
C PRO A 296 -0.25 10.11 -31.32
N GLY A 297 -0.11 11.42 -31.11
CA GLY A 297 -0.59 12.08 -29.87
C GLY A 297 -2.08 11.85 -29.55
N VAL A 298 -2.89 11.52 -30.57
CA VAL A 298 -4.29 11.10 -30.42
C VAL A 298 -4.42 9.77 -29.65
N VAL A 299 -3.52 8.82 -29.88
CA VAL A 299 -3.51 7.51 -29.20
C VAL A 299 -3.14 7.68 -27.74
N ASP A 300 -2.13 8.50 -27.45
CA ASP A 300 -1.74 8.83 -26.08
C ASP A 300 -2.88 9.50 -25.32
N GLN A 301 -3.61 10.41 -25.99
CA GLN A 301 -4.80 11.03 -25.40
C GLN A 301 -5.90 9.99 -25.11
N LEU A 302 -6.21 9.09 -26.05
CA LEU A 302 -7.22 8.05 -25.85
C LEU A 302 -6.83 7.07 -24.74
N LEU A 303 -5.55 6.69 -24.63
CA LEU A 303 -5.03 5.84 -23.56
C LEU A 303 -5.17 6.51 -22.20
N ARG A 304 -4.78 7.78 -22.09
CA ARG A 304 -4.95 8.57 -20.87
C ARG A 304 -6.42 8.67 -20.50
N THR A 305 -7.31 8.98 -21.44
CA THR A 305 -8.75 9.02 -21.20
C THR A 305 -9.27 7.66 -20.75
N ALA A 306 -8.84 6.56 -21.38
CA ALA A 306 -9.26 5.22 -21.00
C ALA A 306 -8.87 4.83 -19.56
N ALA A 307 -7.71 5.32 -19.08
CA ALA A 307 -7.25 5.15 -17.72
C ALA A 307 -7.94 6.14 -16.74
N GLU A 308 -8.12 7.41 -17.12
CA GLU A 308 -8.72 8.46 -16.28
C GLU A 308 -10.23 8.25 -16.03
N GLU A 309 -10.94 7.63 -16.98
CA GLU A 309 -12.38 7.31 -16.87
C GLU A 309 -12.69 6.33 -15.74
N ASP A 310 -11.75 5.44 -15.40
CA ASP A 310 -11.88 4.49 -14.30
C ASP A 310 -10.58 4.42 -13.48
N ALA A 311 -10.13 5.59 -13.02
CA ALA A 311 -8.86 5.76 -12.32
C ALA A 311 -8.80 5.09 -10.93
N GLU A 312 -9.94 4.61 -10.42
CA GLU A 312 -9.99 3.76 -9.23
C GLU A 312 -9.63 2.31 -9.53
N LEU A 313 -9.94 1.79 -10.73
CA LEU A 313 -9.56 0.45 -11.14
C LEU A 313 -8.23 0.44 -11.89
N VAL A 314 -7.99 1.44 -12.73
CA VAL A 314 -6.84 1.52 -13.64
C VAL A 314 -5.80 2.44 -13.04
N ARG A 315 -4.59 1.91 -12.86
CA ARG A 315 -3.42 2.68 -12.42
C ARG A 315 -2.79 3.43 -13.59
N GLY A 316 -2.64 2.73 -14.70
CA GLY A 316 -1.97 3.22 -15.89
C GLY A 316 -2.37 2.45 -17.11
N ALA A 317 -2.16 3.04 -18.28
CA ALA A 317 -2.42 2.40 -19.55
C ALA A 317 -1.39 2.85 -20.59
N GLY A 318 -1.16 1.98 -21.56
CA GLY A 318 -0.19 2.26 -22.59
C GLY A 318 -0.25 1.31 -23.76
N ILE A 319 0.68 1.52 -24.69
CA ILE A 319 0.96 0.61 -25.78
C ILE A 319 2.43 0.20 -25.74
N ALA A 320 2.66 -1.11 -25.82
CA ALA A 320 3.95 -1.70 -26.07
C ALA A 320 4.04 -2.05 -27.56
N PHE A 321 5.00 -1.42 -28.25
CA PHE A 321 5.12 -1.58 -29.69
C PHE A 321 5.75 -2.91 -30.07
N ALA A 322 5.40 -3.40 -31.26
CA ALA A 322 6.08 -4.56 -31.83
C ALA A 322 7.61 -4.32 -31.88
N PRO A 323 8.44 -5.32 -31.53
CA PRO A 323 9.89 -5.16 -31.60
C PRO A 323 10.35 -4.78 -33.01
N GLY A 324 11.19 -3.75 -33.11
CA GLY A 324 11.72 -3.23 -34.37
C GLY A 324 10.72 -2.40 -35.19
N LEU A 325 9.56 -2.04 -34.63
CA LEU A 325 8.60 -1.16 -35.31
C LEU A 325 9.17 0.26 -35.50
N LEU A 326 9.85 0.79 -34.49
CA LEU A 326 10.56 2.07 -34.56
C LEU A 326 12.00 1.82 -35.06
N ARG A 327 12.48 2.67 -35.97
CA ARG A 327 13.79 2.47 -36.64
C ARG A 327 14.98 2.67 -35.71
N ASP A 328 14.86 3.58 -34.75
CA ASP A 328 15.90 4.02 -33.82
C ASP A 328 15.77 3.37 -32.44
N GLN A 329 14.59 2.85 -32.10
CA GLN A 329 14.30 2.19 -30.84
C GLN A 329 13.80 0.75 -31.08
N PRO A 330 14.65 -0.28 -30.91
CA PRO A 330 14.25 -1.68 -31.11
C PRO A 330 13.09 -2.12 -30.21
N LEU A 331 12.97 -1.50 -29.02
CA LEU A 331 11.92 -1.71 -28.05
C LEU A 331 11.42 -0.34 -27.58
N TRP A 332 10.11 -0.17 -27.46
CA TRP A 332 9.51 1.06 -27.00
C TRP A 332 8.12 0.85 -26.39
N LEU A 333 7.80 1.61 -25.34
CA LEU A 333 6.45 1.73 -24.78
C LEU A 333 6.05 3.21 -24.71
N ASN A 334 4.82 3.50 -25.12
CA ASN A 334 4.13 4.70 -24.67
C ASN A 334 3.26 4.31 -23.47
N TRP A 335 3.73 4.57 -22.25
CA TRP A 335 3.03 4.17 -21.03
C TRP A 335 2.76 5.37 -20.13
N TRP A 336 1.53 5.47 -19.64
CA TRP A 336 1.08 6.53 -18.74
C TRP A 336 0.71 5.90 -17.40
N ASP A 337 1.33 6.37 -16.32
CA ASP A 337 1.21 5.82 -14.97
C ASP A 337 0.96 6.95 -13.96
N GLY A 338 0.20 6.66 -12.90
CA GLY A 338 -0.08 7.60 -11.82
C GLY A 338 -0.43 6.88 -10.52
N GLU A 339 0.20 7.30 -9.42
CA GLU A 339 -0.19 6.88 -8.06
C GLU A 339 -1.58 7.44 -7.70
N GLU A 340 -1.84 8.70 -8.02
CA GLU A 340 -3.11 9.37 -7.77
C GLU A 340 -4.07 9.22 -8.96
N PRO A 341 -5.36 8.94 -8.71
CA PRO A 341 -6.37 8.94 -9.75
C PRO A 341 -6.33 10.23 -10.57
N ARG A 342 -6.17 10.11 -11.88
CA ARG A 342 -6.15 11.23 -12.86
C ARG A 342 -4.90 12.12 -12.89
N GLU A 343 -3.82 11.76 -12.19
CA GLU A 343 -2.51 12.41 -12.34
C GLU A 343 -1.51 11.56 -13.14
N LEU A 344 -1.93 11.11 -14.33
CA LEU A 344 -1.08 10.27 -15.18
C LEU A 344 0.11 11.04 -15.76
N ARG A 345 1.29 10.43 -15.67
CA ARG A 345 2.53 10.94 -16.24
C ARG A 345 3.16 9.91 -17.15
N PHE A 346 3.88 10.37 -18.16
CA PHE A 346 4.63 9.48 -19.04
C PHE A 346 5.69 8.73 -18.23
N LYS A 347 5.67 7.41 -18.31
CA LYS A 347 6.60 6.52 -17.62
C LYS A 347 7.72 6.13 -18.59
N ALA A 348 8.88 6.76 -18.41
CA ALA A 348 10.07 6.39 -19.15
C ALA A 348 10.60 5.02 -18.67
N HIS A 349 10.82 4.11 -19.61
CA HIS A 349 11.44 2.82 -19.39
C HIS A 349 12.84 2.82 -20.01
N THR A 350 13.76 2.01 -19.47
CA THR A 350 15.08 1.83 -20.09
C THR A 350 15.15 0.49 -20.80
N PHE A 351 15.42 0.54 -22.11
CA PHE A 351 15.60 -0.65 -22.96
C PHE A 351 17.07 -0.95 -23.24
N ASN A 352 17.97 -0.27 -22.53
CA ASN A 352 19.39 -0.57 -22.57
C ASN A 352 19.65 -1.85 -21.77
N VAL A 353 20.04 -2.92 -22.45
CA VAL A 353 20.35 -4.24 -21.84
C VAL A 353 21.44 -4.19 -20.77
N ALA A 354 22.30 -3.17 -20.79
CA ALA A 354 23.33 -2.95 -19.78
C ALA A 354 22.84 -2.16 -18.56
N ALA A 355 21.62 -1.60 -18.59
CA ALA A 355 21.07 -0.84 -17.48
C ALA A 355 20.49 -1.77 -16.40
N LEU A 356 20.67 -1.41 -15.13
CA LEU A 356 20.13 -2.17 -13.98
C LEU A 356 18.60 -2.28 -14.00
N ARG A 357 17.91 -1.30 -14.58
CA ARG A 357 16.44 -1.27 -14.71
C ARG A 357 15.97 -1.64 -16.12
N TYR A 358 16.77 -2.42 -16.88
CA TYR A 358 16.39 -2.91 -18.20
C TYR A 358 15.01 -3.60 -18.16
N TYR A 359 14.07 -3.11 -18.97
CA TYR A 359 12.70 -3.64 -19.01
C TYR A 359 12.41 -4.33 -20.35
N ASP A 360 12.48 -5.66 -20.36
CA ASP A 360 12.17 -6.47 -21.54
C ASP A 360 10.72 -6.96 -21.53
N TYR A 361 9.81 -6.11 -22.03
CA TYR A 361 8.40 -6.47 -22.13
C TYR A 361 8.13 -7.62 -23.12
N THR A 362 9.04 -7.93 -24.04
CA THR A 362 8.82 -8.98 -25.07
C THR A 362 8.73 -10.39 -24.49
N ARG A 363 9.24 -10.55 -23.27
CA ARG A 363 9.21 -11.81 -22.49
C ARG A 363 8.04 -11.86 -21.52
N MET A 364 7.38 -10.73 -21.28
CA MET A 364 6.30 -10.64 -20.31
C MET A 364 5.03 -11.33 -20.83
N PRO A 365 4.35 -12.15 -20.02
CA PRO A 365 3.13 -12.82 -20.46
C PRO A 365 2.00 -11.85 -20.84
N TRP A 366 1.91 -10.69 -20.18
CA TRP A 366 0.92 -9.66 -20.53
C TRP A 366 1.10 -9.13 -21.97
N PHE A 367 2.32 -9.18 -22.54
CA PHE A 367 2.58 -8.83 -23.93
C PHE A 367 2.40 -10.04 -24.86
N ARG A 368 2.92 -11.20 -24.47
CA ARG A 368 2.93 -12.40 -25.34
C ARG A 368 1.55 -13.04 -25.49
N GLN A 369 0.77 -13.13 -24.42
CA GLN A 369 -0.50 -13.86 -24.42
C GLN A 369 -1.56 -13.21 -25.30
N PRO A 370 -1.79 -11.87 -25.25
CA PRO A 370 -2.74 -11.23 -26.16
C PRO A 370 -2.39 -11.45 -27.63
N LEU A 371 -1.11 -11.36 -27.99
CA LEU A 371 -0.64 -11.61 -29.36
C LEU A 371 -0.85 -13.07 -29.80
N ALA A 372 -0.55 -14.02 -28.92
CA ALA A 372 -0.68 -15.44 -29.22
C ALA A 372 -2.15 -15.89 -29.34
N LEU A 373 -3.02 -15.34 -28.51
CA LEU A 373 -4.42 -15.75 -28.42
C LEU A 373 -5.38 -14.87 -29.22
N GLY A 374 -4.93 -13.69 -29.68
CA GLY A 374 -5.75 -12.78 -30.48
C GLY A 374 -6.90 -12.12 -29.71
N ARG A 375 -6.83 -12.06 -28.38
CA ARG A 375 -7.95 -11.64 -27.51
C ARG A 375 -7.47 -10.94 -26.23
N LEU A 376 -8.40 -10.39 -25.47
CA LEU A 376 -8.15 -9.91 -24.10
C LEU A 376 -7.55 -11.02 -23.25
N CYS A 377 -6.42 -10.69 -22.62
CA CYS A 377 -5.76 -11.52 -21.62
C CYS A 377 -5.43 -10.67 -20.40
N ALA A 378 -5.21 -11.33 -19.27
CA ALA A 378 -4.69 -10.70 -18.07
C ALA A 378 -3.56 -11.55 -17.51
N TYR A 379 -2.50 -10.91 -17.05
CA TYR A 379 -1.40 -11.57 -16.37
C TYR A 379 -1.20 -10.96 -14.99
N GLY A 380 -1.06 -11.83 -14.01
CA GLY A 380 -0.83 -11.45 -12.63
C GLY A 380 -1.69 -12.24 -11.63
N PRO A 381 -1.54 -11.90 -10.34
CA PRO A 381 -0.72 -10.80 -9.85
C PRO A 381 0.79 -11.10 -9.96
N TYR A 382 1.59 -10.10 -10.27
CA TYR A 382 3.06 -10.18 -10.34
C TYR A 382 3.70 -8.87 -9.87
N LEU A 383 4.94 -8.93 -9.39
CA LEU A 383 5.74 -7.74 -9.12
C LEU A 383 6.30 -7.21 -10.45
N ASP A 384 5.83 -6.06 -10.90
CA ASP A 384 6.26 -5.43 -12.16
C ASP A 384 7.57 -4.66 -12.00
N GLN A 385 8.64 -5.40 -11.71
CA GLN A 385 9.97 -4.83 -11.53
C GLN A 385 10.47 -4.20 -12.84
N GLY A 386 10.89 -2.94 -12.77
CA GLY A 386 11.36 -2.16 -13.91
C GLY A 386 10.26 -1.39 -14.64
N GLY A 387 8.98 -1.73 -14.42
CA GLY A 387 7.82 -0.94 -14.82
C GLY A 387 7.34 -0.06 -13.67
N ILE A 388 6.26 -0.44 -13.00
CA ILE A 388 5.70 0.30 -11.86
C ILE A 388 6.30 -0.07 -10.50
N ASP A 389 7.14 -1.12 -10.41
CA ASP A 389 7.79 -1.62 -9.18
C ASP A 389 6.81 -1.97 -8.05
N ARG A 390 5.57 -2.35 -8.41
CA ARG A 390 4.51 -2.78 -7.48
C ARG A 390 3.86 -4.07 -7.95
N VAL A 391 3.14 -4.74 -7.05
CA VAL A 391 2.29 -5.87 -7.41
C VAL A 391 1.09 -5.34 -8.21
N THR A 392 0.85 -5.92 -9.37
CA THR A 392 -0.28 -5.55 -10.24
C THR A 392 -0.81 -6.75 -11.04
N VAL A 393 -1.94 -6.51 -11.69
CA VAL A 393 -2.44 -7.32 -12.81
C VAL A 393 -2.43 -6.43 -14.04
N THR A 394 -1.78 -6.89 -15.11
CA THR A 394 -1.78 -6.18 -16.39
C THR A 394 -2.75 -6.87 -17.34
N VAL A 395 -3.77 -6.15 -17.79
CA VAL A 395 -4.64 -6.60 -18.88
C VAL A 395 -4.09 -6.13 -20.22
N GLY A 396 -4.29 -6.90 -21.28
CA GLY A 396 -3.79 -6.55 -22.59
C GLY A 396 -4.67 -7.06 -23.73
N ILE A 397 -4.75 -6.28 -24.80
CA ILE A 397 -5.37 -6.66 -26.07
C ILE A 397 -4.35 -6.48 -27.22
N PRO A 398 -4.35 -7.38 -28.21
CA PRO A 398 -3.48 -7.24 -29.37
C PRO A 398 -4.00 -6.15 -30.31
N VAL A 399 -3.08 -5.45 -30.98
CA VAL A 399 -3.41 -4.57 -32.11
C VAL A 399 -3.48 -5.40 -33.40
N SER A 400 -4.55 -5.21 -34.18
CA SER A 400 -4.90 -6.08 -35.31
C SER A 400 -4.59 -5.46 -36.67
N GLY A 401 -4.49 -4.13 -36.76
CA GLY A 401 -4.21 -3.37 -37.97
C GLY A 401 -2.80 -3.62 -38.51
N THR A 402 -2.58 -3.22 -39.76
CA THR A 402 -1.34 -3.50 -40.48
C THR A 402 -0.15 -2.68 -39.97
N VAL A 403 -0.38 -1.41 -39.63
CA VAL A 403 0.68 -0.45 -39.24
C VAL A 403 1.32 -0.85 -37.91
N PHE A 404 0.52 -1.08 -36.89
CA PHE A 404 0.98 -1.38 -35.53
C PHE A 404 0.90 -2.87 -35.18
N ARG A 405 0.85 -3.74 -36.20
CA ARG A 405 0.71 -5.19 -36.03
C ARG A 405 1.79 -5.74 -35.09
N GLY A 406 1.38 -6.58 -34.14
CA GLY A 406 2.30 -7.19 -33.17
C GLY A 406 2.56 -6.31 -31.93
N SER A 407 1.88 -5.17 -31.83
CA SER A 407 1.84 -4.33 -30.62
C SER A 407 0.71 -4.76 -29.69
N VAL A 408 0.80 -4.39 -28.42
CA VAL A 408 -0.20 -4.68 -27.39
C VAL A 408 -0.58 -3.40 -26.69
N ILE A 409 -1.88 -3.13 -26.62
CA ILE A 409 -2.43 -2.13 -25.71
C ILE A 409 -2.62 -2.80 -24.36
N GLY A 410 -2.12 -2.19 -23.30
CA GLY A 410 -2.24 -2.72 -21.95
C GLY A 410 -2.71 -1.69 -20.93
N ALA A 411 -3.19 -2.20 -19.80
CA ALA A 411 -3.51 -1.40 -18.63
C ALA A 411 -3.12 -2.15 -17.35
N ASP A 412 -2.46 -1.46 -16.44
CA ASP A 412 -2.14 -1.95 -15.11
C ASP A 412 -3.30 -1.66 -14.16
N LEU A 413 -3.72 -2.66 -13.41
CA LEU A 413 -4.83 -2.56 -12.48
C LEU A 413 -4.34 -2.25 -11.07
N ARG A 414 -5.15 -1.47 -10.35
CA ARG A 414 -5.01 -1.18 -8.92
C ARG A 414 -5.50 -2.37 -8.12
N MET A 415 -4.69 -2.83 -7.16
CA MET A 415 -5.06 -3.98 -6.31
C MET A 415 -6.17 -3.59 -5.32
N ASP A 416 -6.07 -2.40 -4.73
CA ASP A 416 -7.12 -1.72 -3.94
C ASP A 416 -8.40 -1.49 -4.76
N GLY A 417 -8.27 -1.11 -6.03
CA GLY A 417 -9.39 -0.94 -6.95
C GLY A 417 -10.13 -2.24 -7.28
N LEU A 418 -9.38 -3.32 -7.48
CA LEU A 418 -9.93 -4.67 -7.66
C LEU A 418 -10.65 -5.15 -6.39
N GLU A 419 -10.08 -4.91 -5.21
CA GLU A 419 -10.73 -5.26 -3.95
C GLU A 419 -12.03 -4.49 -3.73
N ALA A 420 -12.03 -3.17 -3.97
CA ALA A 420 -13.23 -2.34 -3.87
C ALA A 420 -14.33 -2.80 -4.84
N ALA A 421 -13.97 -3.13 -6.08
CA ALA A 421 -14.93 -3.61 -7.08
C ALA A 421 -15.51 -4.99 -6.75
N LEU A 422 -14.79 -5.83 -5.99
CA LEU A 422 -15.23 -7.15 -5.57
C LEU A 422 -16.07 -7.13 -4.29
N PHE A 423 -15.71 -6.30 -3.31
CA PHE A 423 -16.27 -6.34 -1.97
C PHE A 423 -17.28 -5.22 -1.66
N SER A 424 -17.33 -4.16 -2.49
CA SER A 424 -18.25 -3.04 -2.26
C SER A 424 -19.06 -2.62 -3.49
N GLY A 425 -18.75 -3.13 -4.69
CA GLY A 425 -19.57 -2.87 -5.89
C GLY A 425 -20.88 -3.67 -5.92
N ARG A 426 -21.70 -3.46 -6.96
CA ARG A 426 -22.86 -4.33 -7.23
C ARG A 426 -22.44 -5.80 -7.26
N GLU A 427 -23.28 -6.67 -6.69
CA GLU A 427 -22.98 -8.10 -6.53
C GLU A 427 -21.76 -8.37 -5.63
N ALA A 428 -21.46 -7.42 -4.72
CA ALA A 428 -20.40 -7.54 -3.74
C ALA A 428 -20.47 -8.87 -3.00
N VAL A 429 -19.29 -9.45 -2.80
CA VAL A 429 -19.13 -10.58 -1.91
C VAL A 429 -18.82 -10.08 -0.52
N ASP A 430 -19.49 -10.61 0.49
CA ASP A 430 -19.20 -10.25 1.88
C ASP A 430 -17.73 -10.60 2.21
N PRO A 431 -16.86 -9.60 2.41
CA PRO A 431 -15.46 -9.84 2.73
C PRO A 431 -15.29 -10.51 4.11
N ARG A 432 -16.27 -10.39 5.02
CA ARG A 432 -16.25 -10.98 6.37
C ARG A 432 -16.47 -12.50 6.35
N ALA A 433 -17.21 -13.00 5.36
CA ALA A 433 -17.38 -14.43 5.12
C ALA A 433 -16.12 -15.09 4.55
N GLY A 434 -15.16 -14.28 4.06
CA GLY A 434 -13.91 -14.76 3.50
C GLY A 434 -14.05 -15.09 2.02
N ALA A 435 -13.46 -14.26 1.17
CA ALA A 435 -13.52 -14.43 -0.27
C ALA A 435 -12.22 -14.02 -0.96
N ALA A 436 -12.04 -14.54 -2.17
CA ALA A 436 -10.90 -14.23 -3.03
C ALA A 436 -11.30 -14.25 -4.50
N LEU A 437 -10.76 -13.32 -5.29
CA LEU A 437 -10.74 -13.43 -6.75
C LEU A 437 -9.49 -14.21 -7.15
N VAL A 438 -9.65 -15.22 -7.97
CA VAL A 438 -8.59 -16.18 -8.33
C VAL A 438 -8.47 -16.26 -9.84
N ASN A 439 -7.25 -16.20 -10.35
CA ASN A 439 -6.98 -16.30 -11.79
C ASN A 439 -7.11 -17.75 -12.31
N ALA A 440 -6.97 -17.93 -13.62
CA ALA A 440 -7.10 -19.25 -14.27
C ALA A 440 -6.06 -20.29 -13.79
N GLU A 441 -4.95 -19.84 -13.18
CA GLU A 441 -3.88 -20.71 -12.64
C GLU A 441 -4.08 -21.08 -11.16
N GLY A 442 -5.19 -20.64 -10.53
CA GLY A 442 -5.46 -20.88 -9.12
C GLY A 442 -4.68 -19.98 -8.16
N ARG A 443 -4.16 -18.84 -8.64
CA ARG A 443 -3.53 -17.82 -7.79
C ARG A 443 -4.53 -16.75 -7.40
N VAL A 444 -4.50 -16.36 -6.13
CA VAL A 444 -5.28 -15.23 -5.63
C VAL A 444 -4.79 -13.95 -6.31
N ILE A 445 -5.73 -13.22 -6.90
CA ILE A 445 -5.54 -11.87 -7.41
C ILE A 445 -5.71 -10.90 -6.25
N VAL A 446 -6.88 -10.95 -5.60
CA VAL A 446 -7.24 -10.14 -4.43
C VAL A 446 -8.09 -10.97 -3.47
N GLY A 447 -8.09 -10.62 -2.18
CA GLY A 447 -8.83 -11.38 -1.17
C GLY A 447 -9.18 -10.56 0.07
N SER A 448 -9.91 -11.17 1.00
CA SER A 448 -10.35 -10.52 2.25
C SER A 448 -9.78 -11.15 3.53
N LEU A 449 -9.01 -12.24 3.42
CA LEU A 449 -8.45 -12.97 4.56
C LEU A 449 -6.92 -12.96 4.56
N PRO A 450 -6.25 -13.06 5.72
CA PRO A 450 -4.78 -13.13 5.80
C PRO A 450 -4.12 -14.25 4.99
N GLY A 451 -4.84 -15.34 4.72
CA GLY A 451 -4.36 -16.45 3.87
C GLY A 451 -4.64 -16.29 2.37
N CYS A 452 -5.33 -15.21 1.97
CA CYS A 452 -5.78 -14.92 0.61
C CYS A 452 -5.11 -13.65 0.06
N VAL A 453 -3.81 -13.49 0.26
CA VAL A 453 -3.05 -12.33 -0.24
C VAL A 453 -2.62 -12.54 -1.71
N PRO A 454 -2.43 -11.47 -2.50
CA PRO A 454 -2.07 -11.58 -3.91
C PRO A 454 -0.90 -12.53 -4.18
N GLY A 455 -1.04 -13.43 -5.15
CA GLY A 455 -0.01 -14.37 -5.61
C GLY A 455 -0.01 -15.73 -4.89
N THR A 456 -0.66 -15.83 -3.74
CA THR A 456 -0.84 -17.10 -3.01
C THR A 456 -1.63 -18.11 -3.86
N ARG A 457 -1.30 -19.38 -3.72
CA ARG A 457 -2.09 -20.48 -4.30
C ARG A 457 -2.96 -21.07 -3.23
N LEU A 458 -4.27 -21.02 -3.42
CA LEU A 458 -5.20 -21.71 -2.52
C LEU A 458 -5.13 -23.22 -2.78
N PRO A 459 -4.99 -24.06 -1.75
CA PRO A 459 -4.83 -25.50 -1.91
C PRO A 459 -6.12 -26.13 -2.45
N GLY A 460 -6.23 -26.26 -3.78
CA GLY A 460 -7.15 -27.17 -4.49
C GLY A 460 -8.65 -27.02 -4.19
N GLY A 461 -9.11 -25.90 -3.62
CA GLY A 461 -10.52 -25.68 -3.27
C GLY A 461 -10.98 -26.32 -1.95
N ALA A 462 -10.08 -26.90 -1.15
CA ALA A 462 -10.45 -27.37 0.18
C ALA A 462 -10.89 -26.18 1.04
N GLY A 463 -12.15 -26.18 1.48
CA GLY A 463 -12.73 -25.10 2.26
C GLY A 463 -13.23 -23.89 1.47
N PHE A 464 -13.37 -23.99 0.13
CA PHE A 464 -13.91 -22.92 -0.71
C PHE A 464 -14.89 -23.42 -1.77
N THR A 465 -15.99 -22.71 -1.99
CA THR A 465 -16.80 -22.82 -3.21
C THR A 465 -16.21 -21.94 -4.31
N ARG A 466 -16.30 -22.38 -5.57
CA ARG A 466 -15.75 -21.67 -6.73
C ARG A 466 -16.84 -21.35 -7.73
N GLU A 467 -16.95 -20.08 -8.10
CA GLU A 467 -17.85 -19.59 -9.13
C GLU A 467 -17.07 -18.80 -10.18
N PRO A 468 -17.23 -19.06 -11.49
CA PRO A 468 -16.66 -18.22 -12.54
C PRO A 468 -17.12 -16.77 -12.40
N LEU A 469 -16.24 -15.81 -12.65
CA LEU A 469 -16.62 -14.41 -12.79
C LEU A 469 -17.41 -14.28 -14.10
N ARG A 470 -18.74 -14.11 -14.01
CA ARG A 470 -19.63 -13.99 -15.17
C ARG A 470 -19.84 -12.54 -15.56
N GLY A 471 -19.94 -12.29 -16.86
CA GLY A 471 -20.21 -10.98 -17.43
C GLY A 471 -20.98 -11.10 -18.75
N ALA A 472 -21.42 -9.98 -19.30
CA ALA A 472 -21.99 -9.92 -20.64
C ALA A 472 -20.92 -9.95 -21.75
N ASP A 473 -19.65 -9.63 -21.43
CA ASP A 473 -18.54 -9.63 -22.39
C ASP A 473 -17.78 -10.97 -22.40
N PRO A 474 -17.80 -11.72 -23.52
CA PRO A 474 -17.04 -12.96 -23.67
C PRO A 474 -15.52 -12.80 -23.47
N GLY A 475 -14.98 -11.60 -23.73
CA GLY A 475 -13.56 -11.29 -23.51
C GLY A 475 -13.20 -11.32 -22.02
N VAL A 476 -14.09 -10.81 -21.16
CA VAL A 476 -13.91 -10.83 -19.70
C VAL A 476 -14.08 -12.25 -19.16
N GLU A 477 -15.08 -13.01 -19.64
CA GLU A 477 -15.23 -14.43 -19.27
C GLU A 477 -13.99 -15.25 -19.66
N ALA A 478 -13.38 -14.95 -20.81
CA ALA A 478 -12.19 -15.64 -21.31
C ALA A 478 -10.91 -15.36 -20.49
N LEU A 479 -10.94 -14.43 -19.53
CA LEU A 479 -9.86 -14.29 -18.53
C LEU A 479 -9.77 -15.52 -17.61
N GLY A 480 -10.85 -16.29 -17.49
CA GLY A 480 -10.89 -17.51 -16.67
C GLY A 480 -10.81 -17.24 -15.16
N TRP A 481 -11.15 -16.02 -14.74
CA TRP A 481 -11.17 -15.64 -13.33
C TRP A 481 -12.38 -16.26 -12.62
N SER A 482 -12.22 -16.53 -11.33
CA SER A 482 -13.29 -17.08 -10.50
C SER A 482 -13.27 -16.47 -9.11
N VAL A 483 -14.45 -16.30 -8.54
CA VAL A 483 -14.64 -15.88 -7.16
C VAL A 483 -14.73 -17.12 -6.29
N TRP A 484 -13.88 -17.18 -5.28
CA TRP A 484 -13.81 -18.25 -4.30
C TRP A 484 -14.37 -17.73 -2.97
N ARG A 485 -15.33 -18.45 -2.39
CA ARG A 485 -15.92 -18.10 -1.09
C ARG A 485 -15.64 -19.21 -0.10
N LYS A 486 -15.19 -18.85 1.10
CA LYS A 486 -14.91 -19.83 2.14
C LYS A 486 -16.20 -20.59 2.48
N THR A 487 -16.11 -21.91 2.61
CA THR A 487 -17.21 -22.73 3.14
C THR A 487 -17.19 -22.68 4.66
N ASP A 488 -18.37 -22.62 5.27
CA ASP A 488 -18.54 -22.69 6.72
C ASP A 488 -17.95 -23.95 7.36
#